data_AF-A0A8I6WFC2-F1
#
_entry.id   AF-A0A8I6WFC2-F1
#
_cell.length_a   1.000
_cell.length_b   1.000
_cell.length_c   1.000
_cell.angle_alpha   90.00
_cell.angle_beta   90.00
_cell.angle_gamma   90.00
#
_symmetry.space_group_name_H-M   'P 1'
#
loop_
_entity.id
_entity.type
_entity.pdbx_description
1 polymer ?
#
loop_
_entity_poly.entity_id
_entity_poly.type
_entity_poly.pdbx_seq_one_letter_code
_entity_poly.pdbx_strand_id
1 'polypeptide(L)'
;MAEDADVCAICLGGMVRGQAGFTAECSHAFHLSCISASVAHGNHDCPLCKAPWTVLPAVNAPPSPPSSSQQVRRTYQDDEPTVPAQPAAANNGGSGAAVALRTHCEFPALARDVAREKFAVLVHARAPSSEAARASLDLVTVLDVSGSMAGQKLALLKRAMGFVIDNLGPADRLSVVSFSNNASRLIRLARMSDAGKAAAKRAVESLYARGATNIGEGLRVAADVLDCRRHVNAVAGVMLLSDGQDSFTGANYINLMPPSLSEYNGAGVRPPAVHTFGFGTDHDAAAMHTIAEATGGTFSFIENQAIVQDAFAQCIGGLLTVVVQEARIAMTCLHTGVRVREIKSGRYDSHVDADGRAASVDVGELYADEERRFLILMDVPRAEEAEDVTGLVKVSCTYQDAATGQAATVSVDDAAVQRPVEATEVEPSMEVERERLRVATTEDMAAAREAADRGEHAEGGRILRRRLAAVKSSAHAFDDLCCEELEEEMHDFIGFVEDDKEYKTKGRACILPALARTGSSAPGWILLGLSLAAAGVRLTPLRQWRGWSRSHASSGTWQRRRQRRRGSMAEGSSSQSARAAKGNVTKNIERHKKY
;
A
#
# COMPACT_ATOMS: atom_id res chain seq x y z
N MET A 1 -3.51 -68.29 53.15
CA MET A 1 -3.54 -66.82 53.27
C MET A 1 -3.85 -66.30 51.88
N ALA A 2 -5.02 -65.70 51.68
CA ALA A 2 -5.34 -65.06 50.40
C ALA A 2 -4.61 -63.71 50.39
N GLU A 3 -3.74 -63.48 49.41
CA GLU A 3 -3.11 -62.17 49.19
C GLU A 3 -4.16 -61.21 48.60
N ASP A 4 -4.41 -60.08 49.26
CA ASP A 4 -5.26 -59.01 48.76
C ASP A 4 -4.72 -58.50 47.42
N ALA A 5 -5.53 -58.56 46.37
CA ALA A 5 -5.22 -57.95 45.09
C ALA A 5 -5.53 -56.45 45.18
N ASP A 6 -4.53 -55.59 45.00
CA ASP A 6 -4.74 -54.14 44.89
C ASP A 6 -5.69 -53.86 43.70
N VAL A 7 -6.74 -53.06 43.92
CA VAL A 7 -7.75 -52.73 42.90
C VAL A 7 -7.63 -51.26 42.54
N CYS A 8 -7.63 -50.93 41.24
CA CYS A 8 -7.59 -49.55 40.78
C CYS A 8 -8.88 -48.82 41.17
N ALA A 9 -8.79 -47.73 41.92
CA ALA A 9 -9.97 -47.03 42.43
C ALA A 9 -10.80 -46.28 41.37
N ILE A 10 -10.28 -46.10 40.15
CA ILE A 10 -11.00 -45.41 39.06
C ILE A 10 -11.85 -46.40 38.25
N CYS A 11 -11.28 -47.54 37.87
CA CYS A 11 -11.97 -48.53 37.03
C CYS A 11 -12.38 -49.80 37.77
N LEU A 12 -12.01 -49.93 39.05
CA LEU A 12 -12.27 -51.09 39.91
C LEU A 12 -11.70 -52.42 39.38
N GLY A 13 -10.74 -52.36 38.45
CA GLY A 13 -10.02 -53.52 37.92
C GLY A 13 -8.82 -53.91 38.79
N GLY A 14 -8.56 -55.22 38.91
CA GLY A 14 -7.44 -55.76 39.69
C GLY A 14 -6.08 -55.41 39.09
N MET A 15 -5.13 -55.05 39.94
CA MET A 15 -3.78 -54.64 39.56
C MET A 15 -2.80 -55.80 39.82
N VAL A 16 -2.10 -56.24 38.78
CA VAL A 16 -1.10 -57.31 38.89
C VAL A 16 0.27 -56.67 39.17
N ARG A 17 0.97 -57.14 40.22
CA ARG A 17 2.34 -56.68 40.56
C ARG A 17 3.27 -56.84 39.34
N GLY A 18 3.64 -55.73 38.71
CA GLY A 18 4.51 -55.67 37.53
C GLY A 18 4.00 -54.81 36.38
N GLN A 19 2.73 -54.40 36.37
CA GLN A 19 2.27 -53.26 35.56
C GLN A 19 2.61 -51.97 36.32
N ALA A 20 3.19 -50.98 35.63
CA ALA A 20 3.72 -49.75 36.23
C ALA A 20 2.70 -49.07 37.18
N GLY A 21 2.81 -49.38 38.47
CA GLY A 21 2.03 -48.79 39.54
C GLY A 21 2.67 -47.46 39.90
N PHE A 22 2.01 -46.36 39.55
CA PHE A 22 2.41 -45.04 39.99
C PHE A 22 1.89 -44.83 41.41
N THR A 23 2.77 -44.95 42.41
CA THR A 23 2.42 -44.64 43.80
C THR A 23 2.61 -43.14 44.01
N ALA A 24 1.52 -42.40 44.11
CA ALA A 24 1.56 -41.11 44.79
C ALA A 24 2.03 -41.34 46.24
N GLU A 25 2.56 -40.32 46.93
CA GLU A 25 2.99 -40.42 48.33
C GLU A 25 1.88 -40.95 49.28
N CYS A 26 0.62 -40.90 48.84
CA CYS A 26 -0.55 -41.43 49.54
C CYS A 26 -0.80 -42.94 49.37
N SER A 27 0.11 -43.70 48.76
CA SER A 27 0.04 -45.17 48.59
C SER A 27 -1.18 -45.73 47.81
N HIS A 28 -1.99 -44.87 47.19
CA HIS A 28 -3.07 -45.29 46.31
C HIS A 28 -2.54 -45.71 44.93
N ALA A 29 -3.06 -46.83 44.41
CA ALA A 29 -2.63 -47.39 43.13
C ALA A 29 -3.67 -47.13 42.02
N PHE A 30 -3.19 -46.70 40.86
CA PHE A 30 -4.00 -46.44 39.66
C PHE A 30 -3.32 -47.01 38.42
N HIS A 31 -4.11 -47.44 37.43
CA HIS A 31 -3.55 -47.74 36.11
C HIS A 31 -3.04 -46.45 35.47
N LEU A 32 -1.87 -46.49 34.83
CA LEU A 32 -1.28 -45.34 34.16
C LEU A 32 -2.24 -44.70 33.15
N SER A 33 -2.93 -45.52 32.34
CA SER A 33 -3.93 -45.03 31.37
C SER A 33 -5.15 -44.36 32.02
N CYS A 34 -5.57 -44.80 33.21
CA CYS A 34 -6.70 -44.21 33.92
C CYS A 34 -6.34 -42.82 34.47
N ILE A 35 -5.08 -42.58 34.82
CA ILE A 35 -4.64 -41.33 35.43
C ILE A 35 -4.11 -40.30 34.41
N SER A 36 -3.55 -40.76 33.29
CA SER A 36 -3.03 -39.87 32.23
C SER A 36 -4.08 -38.91 31.69
N ALA A 37 -5.35 -39.33 31.61
CA ALA A 37 -6.44 -38.45 31.19
C ALA A 37 -6.70 -37.32 32.22
N SER A 38 -6.66 -37.61 33.52
CA SER A 38 -6.87 -36.58 34.56
C SER A 38 -5.75 -35.53 34.55
N VAL A 39 -4.50 -35.98 34.35
CA VAL A 39 -3.34 -35.08 34.23
C VAL A 39 -3.41 -34.23 32.98
N ALA A 40 -3.84 -34.80 31.85
CA ALA A 40 -3.97 -34.08 30.59
C ALA A 40 -4.99 -32.91 30.67
N HIS A 41 -5.93 -32.97 31.61
CA HIS A 41 -6.90 -31.89 31.88
C HIS A 41 -6.45 -30.94 33.00
N GLY A 42 -5.19 -31.00 33.45
CA GLY A 42 -4.59 -30.06 34.40
C GLY A 42 -4.80 -30.39 35.88
N ASN A 43 -5.27 -31.60 36.23
CA ASN A 43 -5.38 -32.02 37.62
C ASN A 43 -4.09 -32.71 38.08
N HIS A 44 -3.41 -32.11 39.05
CA HIS A 44 -2.10 -32.57 39.56
C HIS A 44 -2.15 -33.22 40.95
N ASP A 45 -3.36 -33.47 41.47
CA ASP A 45 -3.60 -34.06 42.80
C ASP A 45 -4.27 -35.44 42.70
N CYS A 46 -4.08 -36.27 43.73
CA CYS A 46 -4.76 -37.55 43.88
C CYS A 46 -6.29 -37.35 43.91
N PRO A 47 -7.07 -38.03 43.05
CA PRO A 47 -8.53 -37.84 43.01
C PRO A 47 -9.25 -38.32 44.28
N LEU A 48 -8.64 -39.21 45.06
CA LEU A 48 -9.24 -39.74 46.29
C LEU A 48 -8.94 -38.88 47.52
N CYS A 49 -7.67 -38.51 47.74
CA CYS A 49 -7.24 -37.84 48.96
C CYS A 49 -6.68 -36.42 48.76
N LYS A 50 -6.60 -35.96 47.50
CA LYS A 50 -6.09 -34.63 47.12
C LYS A 50 -4.61 -34.37 47.48
N ALA A 51 -3.83 -35.41 47.77
CA ALA A 51 -2.38 -35.27 47.93
C ALA A 51 -1.72 -34.89 46.58
N PRO A 52 -0.80 -33.91 46.55
CA PRO A 52 -0.11 -33.46 45.34
C PRO A 52 0.88 -34.50 44.83
N TRP A 53 1.15 -34.54 43.52
CA TRP A 53 2.14 -35.46 42.93
C TRP A 53 3.48 -34.77 42.65
N THR A 54 4.57 -35.39 43.09
CA THR A 54 5.94 -34.90 42.92
C THR A 54 6.52 -35.23 41.54
N VAL A 55 5.99 -36.23 40.83
CA VAL A 55 6.40 -36.61 39.47
C VAL A 55 5.16 -36.91 38.62
N LEU A 56 4.98 -36.17 37.51
CA LEU A 56 3.87 -36.38 36.57
C LEU A 56 4.28 -37.38 35.46
N PRO A 57 3.41 -38.33 35.08
CA PRO A 57 3.72 -39.27 34.01
C PRO A 57 3.77 -38.58 32.63
N ALA A 58 4.79 -38.87 31.83
CA ALA A 58 4.92 -38.38 30.47
C ALA A 58 3.77 -38.88 29.58
N VAL A 59 2.99 -37.95 29.03
CA VAL A 59 1.84 -38.27 28.15
C VAL A 59 2.36 -38.51 26.74
N ASN A 60 2.42 -39.78 26.31
CA ASN A 60 2.46 -40.11 24.89
C ASN A 60 1.05 -39.85 24.31
N ALA A 61 0.85 -38.65 23.77
CA ALA A 61 -0.39 -38.32 23.08
C ALA A 61 -0.52 -39.16 21.80
N PRO A 62 -1.67 -39.82 21.52
CA PRO A 62 -1.95 -40.31 20.18
C PRO A 62 -1.97 -39.14 19.20
N PRO A 63 -1.68 -39.34 17.90
CA PRO A 63 -1.68 -38.26 16.92
C PRO A 63 -3.04 -37.56 16.97
N SER A 64 -3.00 -36.26 17.24
CA SER A 64 -4.19 -35.43 17.30
C SER A 64 -4.99 -35.61 15.99
N PRO A 65 -6.34 -35.63 16.05
CA PRO A 65 -7.13 -35.42 14.83
C PRO A 65 -6.65 -34.12 14.19
N PRO A 66 -6.66 -33.99 12.85
CA PRO A 66 -6.17 -32.79 12.19
C PRO A 66 -6.87 -31.59 12.82
N SER A 67 -6.08 -30.64 13.29
CA SER A 67 -6.59 -29.40 13.88
C SER A 67 -7.63 -28.78 12.93
N SER A 68 -8.58 -28.02 13.46
CA SER A 68 -9.51 -27.24 12.62
C SER A 68 -8.76 -26.42 11.57
N SER A 69 -7.55 -25.93 11.89
CA SER A 69 -6.64 -25.29 10.93
C SER A 69 -6.13 -26.23 9.82
N GLN A 70 -5.84 -27.51 10.07
CA GLN A 70 -5.47 -28.48 9.03
C GLN A 70 -6.66 -28.92 8.17
N GLN A 71 -7.88 -29.01 8.73
CA GLN A 71 -9.10 -29.27 7.96
C GLN A 71 -9.50 -28.08 7.08
N VAL A 72 -9.41 -26.86 7.59
CA VAL A 72 -9.61 -25.63 6.80
C VAL A 72 -8.55 -25.52 5.69
N ARG A 73 -7.28 -25.84 5.98
CA ARG A 73 -6.19 -25.86 4.98
C ARG A 73 -6.42 -26.82 3.81
N ARG A 74 -7.12 -27.95 4.04
CA ARG A 74 -7.51 -28.88 2.97
C ARG A 74 -8.77 -28.46 2.21
N THR A 75 -9.57 -27.54 2.75
CA THR A 75 -10.87 -27.13 2.18
C THR A 75 -10.72 -26.15 1.01
N TYR A 76 -9.58 -25.45 0.94
CA TYR A 76 -9.32 -24.41 -0.07
C TYR A 76 -8.40 -24.83 -1.22
N GLN A 77 -8.04 -26.12 -1.29
CA GLN A 77 -7.24 -26.73 -2.37
C GLN A 77 -8.10 -27.11 -3.61
N ASP A 78 -9.20 -26.40 -3.86
CA ASP A 78 -10.13 -26.62 -4.96
C ASP A 78 -10.05 -25.53 -6.04
N ASP A 79 -8.95 -24.77 -6.05
CA ASP A 79 -8.67 -23.69 -6.98
C ASP A 79 -8.50 -24.19 -8.42
N GLU A 80 -8.89 -23.35 -9.38
CA GLU A 80 -8.63 -23.62 -10.80
C GLU A 80 -7.15 -23.44 -11.14
N PRO A 81 -6.59 -24.27 -12.05
CA PRO A 81 -5.19 -24.15 -12.46
C PRO A 81 -4.85 -22.76 -12.98
N THR A 82 -3.60 -22.33 -12.95
CA THR A 82 -3.16 -21.12 -13.66
C THR A 82 -3.17 -21.34 -15.18
N VAL A 83 -3.35 -20.29 -15.97
CA VAL A 83 -3.07 -20.37 -17.41
C VAL A 83 -1.55 -20.37 -17.56
N PRO A 84 -0.92 -21.36 -18.21
CA PRO A 84 0.51 -21.30 -18.47
C PRO A 84 0.81 -20.01 -19.23
N ALA A 85 1.80 -19.24 -18.79
CA ALA A 85 2.30 -18.13 -19.58
C ALA A 85 2.60 -18.66 -20.97
N GLN A 86 1.84 -18.24 -21.99
CA GLN A 86 2.21 -18.57 -23.36
C GLN A 86 3.59 -17.97 -23.57
N PRO A 87 4.61 -18.75 -23.98
CA PRO A 87 5.88 -18.16 -24.34
C PRO A 87 5.58 -17.13 -25.41
N ALA A 88 5.80 -15.84 -25.09
CA ALA A 88 5.76 -14.79 -26.08
C ALA A 88 6.59 -15.29 -27.26
N ALA A 89 5.99 -15.33 -28.45
CA ALA A 89 6.69 -15.75 -29.65
C ALA A 89 8.06 -15.08 -29.64
N ALA A 90 9.12 -15.88 -29.73
CA ALA A 90 10.49 -15.42 -29.69
C ALA A 90 10.74 -14.46 -30.88
N ASN A 91 10.38 -13.20 -30.71
CA ASN A 91 10.90 -12.12 -31.52
C ASN A 91 12.34 -11.90 -31.04
N ASN A 92 13.25 -12.59 -31.72
CA ASN A 92 14.67 -12.25 -31.73
C ASN A 92 14.80 -10.80 -32.23
N GLY A 93 14.78 -9.84 -31.31
CA GLY A 93 14.93 -8.42 -31.63
C GLY A 93 14.32 -7.51 -30.58
N GLY A 94 14.95 -7.41 -29.42
CA GLY A 94 14.65 -6.40 -28.41
C GLY A 94 14.67 -6.98 -27.00
N SER A 95 15.63 -6.52 -26.20
CA SER A 95 15.56 -6.55 -24.73
C SER A 95 14.10 -6.44 -24.27
N GLY A 96 13.60 -7.41 -23.51
CA GLY A 96 12.43 -7.14 -22.66
C GLY A 96 12.70 -5.83 -21.92
N ALA A 97 11.74 -4.91 -21.93
CA ALA A 97 11.95 -3.58 -21.39
C ALA A 97 12.33 -3.73 -19.91
N ALA A 98 13.60 -3.51 -19.59
CA ALA A 98 14.13 -3.69 -18.24
C ALA A 98 13.83 -2.44 -17.41
N VAL A 99 13.82 -2.58 -16.08
CA VAL A 99 13.79 -1.43 -15.16
C VAL A 99 14.92 -0.46 -15.52
N ALA A 100 14.57 0.79 -15.80
CA ALA A 100 15.54 1.84 -16.09
C ALA A 100 16.03 2.45 -14.77
N LEU A 101 17.33 2.40 -14.52
CA LEU A 101 17.96 2.93 -13.32
C LEU A 101 18.85 4.12 -13.69
N ARG A 102 18.74 5.22 -12.95
CA ARG A 102 19.52 6.45 -13.13
C ARG A 102 20.01 6.99 -11.79
N THR A 103 21.15 7.67 -11.81
CA THR A 103 21.75 8.31 -10.63
C THR A 103 22.08 9.77 -10.93
N HIS A 104 21.76 10.67 -10.00
CA HIS A 104 22.10 12.09 -10.08
C HIS A 104 22.84 12.53 -8.83
N CYS A 105 24.04 13.09 -8.98
CA CYS A 105 24.82 13.67 -7.88
C CYS A 105 24.38 15.12 -7.62
N GLU A 106 24.43 15.56 -6.36
CA GLU A 106 24.13 16.96 -5.98
C GLU A 106 25.00 17.96 -6.73
N PHE A 107 26.30 17.67 -6.83
CA PHE A 107 27.24 18.41 -7.67
C PHE A 107 27.99 17.45 -8.60
N PRO A 108 28.28 17.86 -9.84
CA PRO A 108 29.12 17.07 -10.73
C PRO A 108 30.60 17.09 -10.31
N ALA A 109 31.02 18.10 -9.55
CA ALA A 109 32.39 18.29 -9.10
C ALA A 109 32.46 18.83 -7.66
N LEU A 110 33.51 18.45 -6.93
CA LEU A 110 33.85 18.96 -5.61
C LEU A 110 35.35 19.25 -5.55
N ALA A 111 35.75 20.38 -4.95
CA ALA A 111 37.16 20.70 -4.79
C ALA A 111 37.90 19.57 -4.05
N ARG A 112 39.14 19.28 -4.47
CA ARG A 112 39.94 18.16 -3.98
C ARG A 112 40.15 18.20 -2.46
N ASP A 113 40.35 19.39 -1.90
CA ASP A 113 40.59 19.66 -0.49
C ASP A 113 39.32 19.77 0.36
N VAL A 114 38.14 19.64 -0.24
CA VAL A 114 36.85 19.74 0.45
C VAL A 114 36.29 18.34 0.74
N ALA A 115 36.08 18.08 2.03
CA ALA A 115 35.17 17.03 2.47
C ALA A 115 33.76 17.61 2.56
N ARG A 116 32.76 16.83 2.19
CA ARG A 116 31.36 17.24 2.27
C ARG A 116 30.54 16.17 2.98
N GLU A 117 29.97 16.56 4.11
CA GLU A 117 28.98 15.75 4.81
C GLU A 117 27.61 15.90 4.13
N LYS A 118 26.79 14.84 4.22
CA LYS A 118 25.43 14.81 3.66
C LYS A 118 25.36 15.21 2.18
N PHE A 119 26.34 14.78 1.39
CA PHE A 119 26.29 14.89 -0.06
C PHE A 119 25.15 14.03 -0.60
N ALA A 120 24.26 14.61 -1.39
CA ALA A 120 23.10 13.88 -1.90
C ALA A 120 23.38 13.18 -3.24
N VAL A 121 22.98 11.92 -3.31
CA VAL A 121 22.87 11.16 -4.55
C VAL A 121 21.43 10.69 -4.69
N LEU A 122 20.78 11.08 -5.78
CA LEU A 122 19.44 10.64 -6.12
C LEU A 122 19.50 9.38 -6.97
N VAL A 123 18.84 8.31 -6.52
CA VAL A 123 18.60 7.10 -7.31
C VAL A 123 17.17 7.14 -7.84
N HIS A 124 17.04 7.04 -9.16
CA HIS A 124 15.76 7.01 -9.87
C HIS A 124 15.59 5.67 -10.58
N ALA A 125 14.61 4.89 -10.14
CA ALA A 125 14.20 3.64 -10.78
C ALA A 125 12.86 3.85 -11.49
N ARG A 126 12.77 3.46 -12.76
CA ARG A 126 11.54 3.51 -13.55
C ARG A 126 11.21 2.13 -14.09
N ALA A 127 9.99 1.69 -13.82
CA ALA A 127 9.46 0.46 -14.35
C ALA A 127 9.18 0.57 -15.87
N PRO A 128 9.29 -0.53 -16.62
CA PRO A 128 8.95 -0.55 -18.03
C PRO A 128 7.45 -0.27 -18.26
N SER A 129 7.12 0.19 -19.47
CA SER A 129 5.73 0.38 -19.89
C SER A 129 5.01 -0.96 -20.11
N SER A 130 3.69 -0.96 -19.90
CA SER A 130 2.81 -2.15 -19.96
C SER A 130 2.54 -2.67 -21.38
N GLU A 131 3.39 -2.39 -22.38
CA GLU A 131 3.21 -2.95 -23.72
C GLU A 131 3.41 -4.49 -23.75
N ALA A 132 4.01 -5.04 -22.70
CA ALA A 132 4.11 -6.48 -22.45
C ALA A 132 2.82 -7.06 -21.85
N ALA A 133 2.65 -8.38 -22.03
CA ALA A 133 1.49 -9.12 -21.52
C ALA A 133 1.32 -8.91 -20.00
N ARG A 134 0.11 -8.49 -19.60
CA ARG A 134 -0.26 -8.27 -18.20
C ARG A 134 -0.11 -9.54 -17.36
N ALA A 135 0.45 -9.38 -16.15
CA ALA A 135 0.53 -10.44 -15.15
C ALA A 135 -0.87 -10.90 -14.69
N SER A 136 -1.04 -12.21 -14.49
CA SER A 136 -2.26 -12.79 -13.94
C SER A 136 -2.41 -12.43 -12.46
N LEU A 137 -3.63 -12.12 -12.03
CA LEU A 137 -3.97 -11.73 -10.65
C LEU A 137 -4.76 -12.82 -9.90
N ASP A 138 -4.43 -13.05 -8.63
CA ASP A 138 -5.28 -13.71 -7.64
C ASP A 138 -5.92 -12.68 -6.72
N LEU A 139 -7.23 -12.48 -6.87
CA LEU A 139 -7.99 -11.51 -6.07
C LEU A 139 -8.91 -12.22 -5.08
N VAL A 140 -8.87 -11.84 -3.81
CA VAL A 140 -9.86 -12.26 -2.81
C VAL A 140 -10.63 -11.05 -2.32
N THR A 141 -11.93 -11.04 -2.53
CA THR A 141 -12.80 -9.97 -2.01
C THR A 141 -13.50 -10.42 -0.74
N VAL A 142 -13.36 -9.61 0.31
CA VAL A 142 -13.97 -9.81 1.63
C VAL A 142 -15.09 -8.79 1.79
N LEU A 143 -16.32 -9.27 1.72
CA LEU A 143 -17.54 -8.46 1.61
C LEU A 143 -18.32 -8.48 2.91
N ASP A 144 -18.52 -7.30 3.49
CA ASP A 144 -19.35 -7.12 4.66
C ASP A 144 -20.84 -7.22 4.30
N VAL A 145 -21.53 -8.15 4.96
CA VAL A 145 -22.98 -8.32 4.86
C VAL A 145 -23.67 -8.13 6.20
N SER A 146 -23.08 -7.37 7.12
CA SER A 146 -23.70 -6.98 8.39
C SER A 146 -25.01 -6.21 8.20
N GLY A 147 -25.80 -6.10 9.26
CA GLY A 147 -27.07 -5.37 9.24
C GLY A 147 -26.94 -3.89 8.87
N SER A 148 -25.81 -3.25 9.17
CA SER A 148 -25.52 -1.85 8.85
C SER A 148 -25.29 -1.60 7.36
N MET A 149 -24.88 -2.64 6.62
CA MET A 149 -24.75 -2.60 5.16
C MET A 149 -26.10 -2.64 4.42
N ALA A 150 -27.23 -2.77 5.11
CA ALA A 150 -28.55 -2.86 4.47
C ALA A 150 -28.91 -1.64 3.60
N GLY A 151 -29.77 -1.87 2.60
CA GLY A 151 -30.29 -0.82 1.73
C GLY A 151 -29.26 -0.34 0.70
N GLN A 152 -28.99 0.97 0.68
CA GLN A 152 -28.20 1.61 -0.36
C GLN A 152 -26.72 1.17 -0.34
N LYS A 153 -26.13 0.91 0.83
CA LYS A 153 -24.72 0.50 0.95
C LYS A 153 -24.46 -0.85 0.26
N LEU A 154 -25.29 -1.86 0.54
CA LEU A 154 -25.20 -3.17 -0.13
C LEU A 154 -25.46 -3.05 -1.64
N ALA A 155 -26.39 -2.21 -2.07
CA ALA A 155 -26.63 -1.98 -3.50
C ALA A 155 -25.41 -1.36 -4.19
N LEU A 156 -24.70 -0.43 -3.54
CA LEU A 156 -23.44 0.13 -4.03
C LEU A 156 -22.33 -0.92 -4.06
N LEU A 157 -22.19 -1.74 -3.02
CA LEU A 157 -21.22 -2.84 -2.96
C LEU A 157 -21.43 -3.83 -4.11
N LYS A 158 -22.68 -4.25 -4.38
CA LYS A 158 -22.98 -5.16 -5.50
C LYS A 158 -22.58 -4.57 -6.85
N ARG A 159 -22.88 -3.29 -7.07
CA ARG A 159 -22.47 -2.57 -8.30
C ARG A 159 -20.95 -2.45 -8.43
N ALA A 160 -20.26 -2.14 -7.33
CA ALA A 160 -18.80 -2.08 -7.27
C ALA A 160 -18.18 -3.42 -7.66
N MET A 161 -18.67 -4.50 -7.06
CA MET A 161 -18.23 -5.86 -7.36
C MET A 161 -18.53 -6.28 -8.80
N GLY A 162 -19.66 -5.85 -9.36
CA GLY A 162 -19.96 -6.02 -10.78
C GLY A 162 -18.88 -5.39 -11.68
N PHE A 163 -18.47 -4.16 -11.37
CA PHE A 163 -17.38 -3.48 -12.07
C PHE A 163 -16.04 -4.21 -11.92
N VAL A 164 -15.70 -4.70 -10.71
CA VAL A 164 -14.48 -5.49 -10.49
C VAL A 164 -14.46 -6.73 -11.37
N ILE A 165 -15.53 -7.52 -11.33
CA ILE A 165 -15.66 -8.77 -12.08
C ILE A 165 -15.56 -8.53 -13.60
N ASP A 166 -16.09 -7.40 -14.09
CA ASP A 166 -16.05 -7.06 -15.51
C ASP A 166 -14.65 -6.70 -16.01
N ASN A 167 -13.83 -6.05 -15.19
CA ASN A 167 -12.46 -5.64 -15.53
C ASN A 167 -11.41 -6.76 -15.37
N LEU A 168 -11.74 -7.86 -14.67
CA LEU A 168 -10.87 -9.03 -14.63
C LEU A 168 -10.86 -9.77 -15.97
N GLY A 169 -9.69 -10.23 -16.40
CA GLY A 169 -9.49 -11.05 -17.59
C GLY A 169 -9.60 -12.55 -17.31
N PRO A 170 -9.63 -13.39 -18.36
CA PRO A 170 -9.80 -14.84 -18.23
C PRO A 170 -8.62 -15.56 -17.55
N ALA A 171 -7.45 -14.91 -17.46
CA ALA A 171 -6.27 -15.42 -16.74
C ALA A 171 -6.30 -15.10 -15.25
N ASP A 172 -7.11 -14.15 -14.82
CA ASP A 172 -7.24 -13.77 -13.40
C ASP A 172 -8.17 -14.72 -12.66
N ARG A 173 -7.95 -14.85 -11.36
CA ARG A 173 -8.80 -15.65 -10.49
C ARG A 173 -9.38 -14.79 -9.38
N LEU A 174 -10.66 -15.00 -9.08
CA LEU A 174 -11.38 -14.31 -8.03
C LEU A 174 -12.02 -15.30 -7.08
N SER A 175 -11.89 -15.03 -5.78
CA SER A 175 -12.64 -15.68 -4.71
C SER A 175 -13.46 -14.64 -3.97
N VAL A 176 -14.73 -14.95 -3.68
CA VAL A 176 -15.63 -14.06 -2.96
C VAL A 176 -15.90 -14.64 -1.58
N VAL A 177 -15.53 -13.89 -0.55
CA VAL A 177 -15.77 -14.19 0.86
C VAL A 177 -16.80 -13.18 1.38
N SER A 178 -17.85 -13.65 2.04
CA SER A 178 -18.79 -12.79 2.75
C SER A 178 -18.67 -13.01 4.24
N PHE A 179 -18.77 -11.95 5.04
CA PHE A 179 -18.69 -12.05 6.48
C PHE A 179 -19.80 -11.24 7.18
N SER A 180 -20.24 -11.76 8.32
CA SER A 180 -21.05 -11.05 9.30
C SER A 180 -20.61 -11.47 10.71
N ASN A 181 -21.35 -12.35 11.39
CA ASN A 181 -20.89 -12.98 12.64
C ASN A 181 -19.73 -13.95 12.38
N ASN A 182 -19.84 -14.67 11.26
CA ASN A 182 -18.88 -15.65 10.76
C ASN A 182 -18.54 -15.29 9.32
N ALA A 183 -17.38 -15.74 8.83
CA ALA A 183 -17.03 -15.61 7.42
C ALA A 183 -17.27 -16.91 6.65
N SER A 184 -17.67 -16.78 5.39
CA SER A 184 -17.88 -17.92 4.49
C SER A 184 -17.41 -17.57 3.07
N ARG A 185 -16.75 -18.54 2.44
CA ARG A 185 -16.35 -18.45 1.03
C ARG A 185 -17.56 -18.81 0.15
N LEU A 186 -18.04 -17.86 -0.64
CA LEU A 186 -19.17 -18.03 -1.54
C LEU A 186 -18.77 -18.66 -2.87
N ILE A 187 -17.56 -18.35 -3.34
CA ILE A 187 -16.99 -18.92 -4.56
C ILE A 187 -15.54 -19.26 -4.28
N ARG A 188 -15.13 -20.47 -4.69
CA ARG A 188 -13.72 -20.87 -4.75
C ARG A 188 -12.91 -19.95 -5.66
N LEU A 189 -11.58 -20.00 -5.55
CA LEU A 189 -10.69 -19.22 -6.41
C LEU A 189 -10.80 -19.72 -7.86
N ALA A 190 -11.66 -19.06 -8.63
CA ALA A 190 -12.08 -19.47 -9.97
C ALA A 190 -11.60 -18.46 -11.01
N ARG A 191 -11.28 -18.93 -12.23
CA ARG A 191 -10.87 -18.04 -13.32
C ARG A 191 -12.04 -17.17 -13.77
N MET A 192 -11.75 -15.91 -14.08
CA MET A 192 -12.74 -14.96 -14.60
C MET A 192 -12.97 -15.11 -16.11
N SER A 193 -13.13 -16.37 -16.55
CA SER A 193 -13.79 -16.70 -17.82
C SER A 193 -15.24 -16.22 -17.84
N ASP A 194 -15.91 -16.18 -18.99
CA ASP A 194 -17.31 -15.74 -19.05
C ASP A 194 -18.22 -16.51 -18.09
N ALA A 195 -17.99 -17.81 -17.92
CA ALA A 195 -18.71 -18.65 -16.96
C ALA A 195 -18.36 -18.30 -15.50
N GLY A 196 -17.07 -18.06 -15.21
CA GLY A 196 -16.61 -17.65 -13.89
C GLY A 196 -17.14 -16.27 -13.49
N LYS A 197 -17.11 -15.30 -14.41
CA LYS A 197 -17.72 -13.97 -14.22
C LYS A 197 -19.22 -14.08 -13.96
N ALA A 198 -19.94 -14.90 -14.72
CA ALA A 198 -21.37 -15.12 -14.51
C ALA A 198 -21.67 -15.79 -13.15
N ALA A 199 -20.81 -16.70 -12.68
CA ALA A 199 -20.92 -17.28 -11.35
C ALA A 199 -20.65 -16.25 -10.24
N ALA A 200 -19.59 -15.44 -10.40
CA ALA A 200 -19.22 -14.34 -9.51
C ALA A 200 -20.35 -13.33 -9.33
N LYS A 201 -20.92 -12.85 -10.44
CA LYS A 201 -22.04 -11.92 -10.41
C LYS A 201 -23.26 -12.51 -9.70
N ARG A 202 -23.60 -13.78 -9.97
CA ARG A 202 -24.73 -14.46 -9.29
C ARG A 202 -24.53 -14.58 -7.79
N ALA A 203 -23.32 -14.91 -7.33
CA ALA A 203 -23.05 -14.99 -5.89
C ALA A 203 -23.15 -13.61 -5.22
N VAL A 204 -22.59 -12.56 -5.84
CA VAL A 204 -22.68 -11.19 -5.34
C VAL A 204 -24.14 -10.71 -5.29
N GLU A 205 -24.95 -11.03 -6.31
CA GLU A 205 -26.38 -10.68 -6.31
C GLU A 205 -27.17 -11.42 -5.23
N SER A 206 -26.74 -12.62 -4.83
CA SER A 206 -27.39 -13.39 -3.75
C SER A 206 -27.15 -12.87 -2.34
N LEU A 207 -26.22 -11.91 -2.17
CA LEU A 207 -25.91 -11.32 -0.86
C LEU A 207 -27.11 -10.58 -0.27
N TYR A 208 -27.34 -10.78 1.03
CA TYR A 208 -28.32 -10.05 1.81
C TYR A 208 -27.72 -9.64 3.16
N ALA A 209 -28.05 -8.43 3.62
CA ALA A 209 -27.54 -7.88 4.86
C ALA A 209 -28.18 -8.58 6.08
N ARG A 210 -27.36 -9.18 6.96
CA ARG A 210 -27.76 -9.79 8.23
C ARG A 210 -26.56 -10.01 9.16
N GLY A 211 -26.78 -9.81 10.46
CA GLY A 211 -25.84 -10.15 11.52
C GLY A 211 -25.02 -8.94 11.99
N ALA A 212 -24.04 -9.20 12.84
CA ALA A 212 -23.03 -8.25 13.27
C ALA A 212 -21.82 -8.28 12.32
N THR A 213 -20.73 -7.63 12.71
CA THR A 213 -19.55 -7.42 11.86
C THR A 213 -18.32 -8.00 12.55
N ASN A 214 -17.70 -9.03 11.96
CA ASN A 214 -16.48 -9.67 12.43
C ASN A 214 -15.42 -9.64 11.32
N ILE A 215 -14.62 -8.57 11.31
CA ILE A 215 -13.65 -8.31 10.23
C ILE A 215 -12.49 -9.31 10.30
N GLY A 216 -12.05 -9.66 11.50
CA GLY A 216 -10.94 -10.61 11.72
C GLY A 216 -11.20 -11.97 11.11
N GLU A 217 -12.41 -12.51 11.27
CA GLU A 217 -12.76 -13.80 10.68
C GLU A 217 -12.84 -13.74 9.14
N GLY A 218 -13.29 -12.62 8.59
CA GLY A 218 -13.28 -12.37 7.14
C GLY A 218 -11.88 -12.40 6.55
N LEU A 219 -10.94 -11.71 7.19
CA LEU A 219 -9.54 -11.66 6.77
C LEU A 219 -8.81 -12.97 7.00
N ARG A 220 -9.13 -13.71 8.07
CA ARG A 220 -8.62 -15.06 8.31
C ARG A 220 -9.01 -16.02 7.19
N VAL A 221 -10.28 -16.03 6.78
CA VAL A 221 -10.72 -16.85 5.65
C VAL A 221 -10.02 -16.43 4.36
N ALA A 222 -9.84 -15.13 4.12
CA ALA A 222 -9.12 -14.65 2.94
C ALA A 222 -7.66 -15.11 2.91
N ALA A 223 -6.96 -15.02 4.05
CA ALA A 223 -5.61 -15.55 4.21
C ALA A 223 -5.57 -17.06 3.97
N ASP A 224 -6.50 -17.82 4.56
CA ASP A 224 -6.59 -19.26 4.36
C ASP A 224 -6.81 -19.63 2.87
N VAL A 225 -7.60 -18.85 2.10
CA VAL A 225 -7.77 -19.07 0.65
C VAL A 225 -6.46 -18.86 -0.10
N LEU A 226 -5.70 -17.81 0.23
CA LEU A 226 -4.45 -17.48 -0.45
C LEU A 226 -3.30 -18.42 -0.05
N ASP A 227 -3.23 -18.83 1.21
CA ASP A 227 -2.19 -19.71 1.76
C ASP A 227 -2.37 -21.16 1.31
N CYS A 228 -3.60 -21.58 1.04
CA CYS A 228 -3.93 -22.97 0.73
C CYS A 228 -4.19 -23.25 -0.76
N ARG A 229 -4.04 -22.25 -1.63
CA ARG A 229 -4.18 -22.42 -3.08
C ARG A 229 -3.10 -23.35 -3.62
N ARG A 230 -3.45 -24.25 -4.54
CA ARG A 230 -2.49 -25.16 -5.18
C ARG A 230 -1.66 -24.47 -6.24
N HIS A 231 -2.29 -23.52 -6.93
CA HIS A 231 -1.68 -22.76 -8.01
C HIS A 231 -1.57 -21.31 -7.58
N VAL A 232 -0.47 -20.65 -7.94
CA VAL A 232 -0.15 -19.28 -7.53
C VAL A 232 -0.02 -18.45 -8.82
N ASN A 233 -0.82 -17.40 -8.95
CA ASN A 233 -0.57 -16.38 -9.97
C ASN A 233 0.55 -15.44 -9.48
N ALA A 234 1.16 -14.70 -10.41
CA ALA A 234 2.23 -13.77 -10.09
C ALA A 234 1.81 -12.74 -9.03
N VAL A 235 0.66 -12.08 -9.21
CA VAL A 235 0.18 -11.03 -8.31
C VAL A 235 -0.95 -11.57 -7.44
N ALA A 236 -0.99 -11.19 -6.16
CA ALA A 236 -2.09 -11.49 -5.26
C ALA A 236 -2.53 -10.25 -4.47
N GLY A 237 -3.85 -10.07 -4.28
CA GLY A 237 -4.40 -8.95 -3.54
C GLY A 237 -5.69 -9.30 -2.81
N VAL A 238 -5.95 -8.59 -1.71
CA VAL A 238 -7.19 -8.70 -0.94
C VAL A 238 -7.95 -7.37 -1.00
N MET A 239 -9.24 -7.39 -1.28
CA MET A 239 -10.12 -6.22 -1.20
C MET A 239 -11.14 -6.40 -0.08
N LEU A 240 -11.01 -5.63 0.99
CA LEU A 240 -11.95 -5.60 2.10
C LEU A 240 -12.96 -4.47 1.91
N LEU A 241 -14.23 -4.80 1.81
CA LEU A 241 -15.34 -3.86 1.66
C LEU A 241 -16.20 -3.93 2.91
N SER A 242 -16.22 -2.87 3.72
CA SER A 242 -16.95 -2.82 4.99
C SER A 242 -17.35 -1.40 5.35
N ASP A 243 -18.31 -1.25 6.26
CA ASP A 243 -18.54 0.02 6.96
C ASP A 243 -17.78 0.07 8.31
N GLY A 244 -16.78 -0.79 8.54
CA GLY A 244 -15.74 -0.63 9.57
C GLY A 244 -16.20 -0.78 11.02
N GLN A 245 -17.49 -0.99 11.29
CA GLN A 245 -18.03 -1.11 12.64
C GLN A 245 -17.80 -2.52 13.19
N ASP A 246 -16.58 -2.87 13.60
CA ASP A 246 -16.34 -4.18 14.23
C ASP A 246 -17.06 -4.25 15.58
N SER A 247 -17.98 -5.21 15.69
CA SER A 247 -18.81 -5.38 16.89
C SER A 247 -18.13 -6.24 17.97
N PHE A 248 -16.99 -6.87 17.66
CA PHE A 248 -16.37 -7.90 18.49
C PHE A 248 -15.01 -7.50 19.09
N THR A 249 -14.33 -6.48 18.57
CA THR A 249 -13.03 -6.05 19.12
C THR A 249 -13.01 -4.61 19.59
N GLY A 250 -12.88 -4.43 20.90
CA GLY A 250 -12.81 -3.12 21.55
C GLY A 250 -11.42 -2.47 21.62
N ALA A 251 -10.36 -3.09 21.09
CA ALA A 251 -9.02 -2.48 21.10
C ALA A 251 -8.04 -3.21 20.16
N ASN A 252 -7.53 -2.47 19.17
CA ASN A 252 -6.36 -2.76 18.32
C ASN A 252 -6.57 -3.71 17.12
N TYR A 253 -6.94 -3.12 15.98
CA TYR A 253 -7.17 -3.79 14.69
C TYR A 253 -5.95 -4.53 14.11
N ILE A 254 -4.73 -4.22 14.58
CA ILE A 254 -3.51 -4.97 14.22
C ILE A 254 -3.61 -6.43 14.66
N ASN A 255 -4.22 -6.70 15.82
CA ASN A 255 -4.37 -8.07 16.35
C ASN A 255 -5.41 -8.92 15.59
N LEU A 256 -6.20 -8.29 14.72
CA LEU A 256 -7.15 -8.98 13.84
C LEU A 256 -6.47 -9.51 12.57
N MET A 257 -5.25 -9.05 12.27
CA MET A 257 -4.53 -9.47 11.08
C MET A 257 -3.92 -10.85 11.30
N PRO A 258 -4.21 -11.83 10.42
CA PRO A 258 -3.46 -13.07 10.40
C PRO A 258 -1.98 -12.77 10.15
N PRO A 259 -1.04 -13.46 10.82
CA PRO A 259 0.39 -13.28 10.59
C PRO A 259 0.80 -13.43 9.11
N SER A 260 0.08 -14.27 8.33
CA SER A 260 0.34 -14.43 6.90
C SER A 260 -0.03 -13.22 6.03
N LEU A 261 -0.81 -12.27 6.55
CA LEU A 261 -1.09 -11.00 5.88
C LEU A 261 -0.26 -9.83 6.43
N SER A 262 0.37 -9.98 7.60
CA SER A 262 1.10 -8.90 8.27
C SER A 262 2.63 -9.09 8.32
N GLU A 263 3.13 -10.32 8.29
CA GLU A 263 4.55 -10.60 8.47
C GLU A 263 5.19 -11.21 7.22
N TYR A 264 6.38 -10.70 6.89
CA TYR A 264 7.27 -11.32 5.92
C TYR A 264 7.76 -12.66 6.50
N ASN A 265 7.09 -13.75 6.13
CA ASN A 265 7.62 -15.07 6.37
C ASN A 265 8.90 -15.18 5.54
N GLY A 266 10.07 -15.36 6.18
CA GLY A 266 11.40 -15.45 5.54
C GLY A 266 11.59 -16.56 4.49
N ALA A 267 10.50 -17.12 3.97
CA ALA A 267 10.37 -18.00 2.82
C ALA A 267 10.29 -17.24 1.47
N GLY A 268 10.50 -15.92 1.45
CA GLY A 268 10.64 -15.14 0.21
C GLY A 268 9.33 -14.62 -0.40
N VAL A 269 8.16 -15.10 0.04
CA VAL A 269 6.86 -14.64 -0.48
C VAL A 269 6.35 -13.47 0.35
N ARG A 270 6.25 -12.28 -0.25
CA ARG A 270 5.65 -11.11 0.41
C ARG A 270 4.15 -11.32 0.67
N PRO A 271 3.62 -10.83 1.81
CA PRO A 271 2.20 -10.87 2.08
C PRO A 271 1.43 -10.03 1.04
N PRO A 272 0.23 -10.46 0.62
CA PRO A 272 -0.58 -9.73 -0.33
C PRO A 272 -1.13 -8.44 0.29
N ALA A 273 -1.14 -7.35 -0.48
CA ALA A 273 -1.66 -6.08 -0.01
C ALA A 273 -3.18 -6.15 0.24
N VAL A 274 -3.64 -5.60 1.38
CA VAL A 274 -5.07 -5.52 1.73
C VAL A 274 -5.58 -4.11 1.45
N HIS A 275 -6.37 -3.97 0.39
CA HIS A 275 -7.04 -2.72 0.03
C HIS A 275 -8.39 -2.64 0.73
N THR A 276 -8.61 -1.57 1.48
CA THR A 276 -9.80 -1.41 2.32
C THR A 276 -10.72 -0.32 1.79
N PHE A 277 -12.01 -0.60 1.70
CA PHE A 277 -13.04 0.31 1.20
C PHE A 277 -14.10 0.54 2.25
N GLY A 278 -14.18 1.78 2.76
CA GLY A 278 -15.15 2.21 3.76
C GLY A 278 -16.45 2.70 3.12
N PHE A 279 -17.59 2.10 3.46
CA PHE A 279 -18.90 2.51 2.93
C PHE A 279 -19.72 3.32 3.95
N GLY A 280 -20.12 4.55 3.56
CA GLY A 280 -21.00 5.41 4.35
C GLY A 280 -20.29 6.21 5.44
N THR A 281 -20.88 7.33 5.88
CA THR A 281 -20.24 8.30 6.80
C THR A 281 -20.03 7.80 8.23
N ASP A 282 -20.62 6.67 8.57
CA ASP A 282 -20.61 6.00 9.87
C ASP A 282 -19.49 4.96 10.01
N HIS A 283 -18.58 4.86 9.05
CA HIS A 283 -17.51 3.87 9.09
C HIS A 283 -16.35 4.24 10.02
N ASP A 284 -15.72 3.21 10.62
CA ASP A 284 -14.46 3.39 11.34
C ASP A 284 -13.29 3.50 10.34
N ALA A 285 -13.04 4.73 9.90
CA ALA A 285 -11.94 5.06 9.02
C ALA A 285 -10.57 4.70 9.63
N ALA A 286 -10.42 4.82 10.95
CA ALA A 286 -9.14 4.58 11.62
C ALA A 286 -8.78 3.10 11.61
N ALA A 287 -9.77 2.23 11.84
CA ALA A 287 -9.63 0.78 11.76
C ALA A 287 -9.16 0.31 10.39
N MET A 288 -9.93 0.68 9.36
CA MET A 288 -9.71 0.25 7.98
C MET A 288 -8.39 0.81 7.45
N HIS A 289 -8.06 2.04 7.81
CA HIS A 289 -6.77 2.62 7.49
C HIS A 289 -5.61 1.83 8.11
N THR A 290 -5.69 1.49 9.40
CA THR A 290 -4.63 0.75 10.09
C THR A 290 -4.37 -0.59 9.42
N ILE A 291 -5.42 -1.27 8.95
CA ILE A 291 -5.33 -2.55 8.22
C ILE A 291 -4.63 -2.37 6.87
N ALA A 292 -5.06 -1.38 6.08
CA ALA A 292 -4.43 -1.11 4.78
C ALA A 292 -2.96 -0.71 4.94
N GLU A 293 -2.65 0.16 5.91
CA GLU A 293 -1.30 0.63 6.18
C GLU A 293 -0.37 -0.50 6.62
N ALA A 294 -0.83 -1.37 7.53
CA ALA A 294 -0.05 -2.50 8.02
C ALA A 294 0.30 -3.52 6.93
N THR A 295 -0.48 -3.59 5.85
CA THR A 295 -0.29 -4.54 4.74
C THR A 295 0.25 -3.89 3.46
N GLY A 296 0.54 -2.58 3.49
CA GLY A 296 0.98 -1.82 2.32
C GLY A 296 -0.11 -1.56 1.27
N GLY A 297 -1.38 -1.85 1.59
CA GLY A 297 -2.54 -1.58 0.75
C GLY A 297 -3.02 -0.13 0.83
N THR A 298 -4.19 0.13 0.21
CA THR A 298 -4.78 1.48 0.13
C THR A 298 -6.14 1.53 0.79
N PHE A 299 -6.41 2.61 1.54
CA PHE A 299 -7.74 2.92 2.05
C PHE A 299 -8.47 3.89 1.12
N SER A 300 -9.75 3.63 0.86
CA SER A 300 -10.61 4.52 0.07
C SER A 300 -11.99 4.66 0.71
N PHE A 301 -12.45 5.90 0.83
CA PHE A 301 -13.76 6.22 1.39
C PHE A 301 -14.81 6.40 0.30
N ILE A 302 -15.95 5.74 0.45
CA ILE A 302 -17.02 5.70 -0.55
C ILE A 302 -18.29 6.31 0.03
N GLU A 303 -18.62 7.51 -0.44
CA GLU A 303 -19.90 8.18 -0.15
C GLU A 303 -20.94 7.94 -1.26
N ASN A 304 -20.50 7.95 -2.52
CA ASN A 304 -21.37 8.04 -3.69
C ASN A 304 -20.94 7.08 -4.80
N GLN A 305 -21.90 6.72 -5.67
CA GLN A 305 -21.67 5.78 -6.78
C GLN A 305 -20.56 6.22 -7.76
N ALA A 306 -20.37 7.52 -7.99
CA ALA A 306 -19.32 8.00 -8.87
C ALA A 306 -17.92 7.68 -8.30
N ILE A 307 -17.74 7.88 -6.99
CA ILE A 307 -16.49 7.62 -6.27
C ILE A 307 -16.17 6.12 -6.25
N VAL A 308 -17.18 5.25 -6.23
CA VAL A 308 -17.00 3.79 -6.34
C VAL A 308 -16.22 3.45 -7.61
N GLN A 309 -16.66 3.93 -8.78
CA GLN A 309 -16.02 3.52 -10.02
C GLN A 309 -14.56 3.98 -10.06
N ASP A 310 -14.29 5.21 -9.61
CA ASP A 310 -12.93 5.76 -9.62
C ASP A 310 -12.01 5.02 -8.62
N ALA A 311 -12.45 4.81 -7.37
CA ALA A 311 -11.64 4.15 -6.34
C ALA A 311 -11.34 2.68 -6.68
N PHE A 312 -12.34 1.93 -7.16
CA PHE A 312 -12.14 0.55 -7.57
C PHE A 312 -11.33 0.45 -8.86
N ALA A 313 -11.53 1.35 -9.82
CA ALA A 313 -10.72 1.39 -11.03
C ALA A 313 -9.25 1.70 -10.71
N GLN A 314 -8.99 2.59 -9.74
CA GLN A 314 -7.63 2.88 -9.27
C GLN A 314 -6.98 1.65 -8.63
N CYS A 315 -7.69 0.98 -7.71
CA CYS A 315 -7.16 -0.20 -7.03
C CYS A 315 -6.89 -1.36 -8.00
N ILE A 316 -7.85 -1.65 -8.88
CA ILE A 316 -7.72 -2.70 -9.89
C ILE A 316 -6.60 -2.30 -10.86
N GLY A 317 -6.65 -1.10 -11.43
CA GLY A 317 -5.61 -0.57 -12.32
C GLY A 317 -4.20 -0.78 -11.74
N GLY A 318 -3.99 -0.46 -10.47
CA GLY A 318 -2.76 -0.79 -9.74
C GLY A 318 -2.45 -2.28 -9.79
N LEU A 319 -3.30 -3.13 -9.22
CA LEU A 319 -3.10 -4.59 -9.19
C LEU A 319 -2.90 -5.23 -10.57
N LEU A 320 -3.45 -4.64 -11.63
CA LEU A 320 -3.37 -5.12 -13.01
C LEU A 320 -2.14 -4.62 -13.77
N THR A 321 -1.47 -3.58 -13.26
CA THR A 321 -0.31 -2.96 -13.93
C THR A 321 1.00 -3.29 -13.25
N VAL A 322 1.03 -4.23 -12.30
CA VAL A 322 2.28 -4.74 -11.72
C VAL A 322 3.11 -5.41 -12.81
N VAL A 323 4.30 -4.86 -13.05
CA VAL A 323 5.26 -5.37 -14.06
C VAL A 323 6.51 -5.93 -13.41
N VAL A 324 6.83 -5.47 -12.20
CA VAL A 324 8.04 -5.84 -11.46
C VAL A 324 7.66 -6.25 -10.05
N GLN A 325 8.22 -7.36 -9.58
CA GLN A 325 8.05 -7.90 -8.24
C GLN A 325 9.40 -8.01 -7.53
N GLU A 326 9.37 -7.96 -6.19
CA GLU A 326 10.56 -8.11 -5.34
C GLU A 326 11.74 -7.22 -5.76
N ALA A 327 11.44 -6.00 -6.22
CA ALA A 327 12.46 -5.02 -6.58
C ALA A 327 13.27 -4.62 -5.35
N ARG A 328 14.56 -4.94 -5.37
CA ARG A 328 15.53 -4.55 -4.36
C ARG A 328 16.64 -3.75 -5.00
N ILE A 329 16.83 -2.53 -4.49
CA ILE A 329 17.94 -1.66 -4.91
C ILE A 329 19.08 -1.88 -3.94
N ALA A 330 20.21 -2.36 -4.44
CA ALA A 330 21.44 -2.55 -3.70
C ALA A 330 22.49 -1.53 -4.15
N MET A 331 23.20 -0.98 -3.17
CA MET A 331 24.16 0.09 -3.32
C MET A 331 25.47 -0.31 -2.64
N THR A 332 26.59 -0.07 -3.30
CA THR A 332 27.91 -0.36 -2.75
C THR A 332 28.84 0.81 -2.99
N CYS A 333 29.44 1.34 -1.92
CA CYS A 333 30.43 2.41 -2.00
C CYS A 333 31.67 1.90 -2.72
N LEU A 334 32.18 2.69 -3.67
CA LEU A 334 33.36 2.34 -4.46
C LEU A 334 34.64 2.82 -3.79
N HIS A 335 34.63 4.03 -3.26
CA HIS A 335 35.76 4.60 -2.55
C HIS A 335 35.75 4.22 -1.05
N THR A 336 36.93 3.90 -0.50
CA THR A 336 37.09 3.41 0.89
C THR A 336 36.68 4.42 1.96
N GLY A 337 36.84 5.70 1.67
CA GLY A 337 36.46 6.80 2.55
C GLY A 337 35.03 7.31 2.38
N VAL A 338 34.28 6.84 1.37
CA VAL A 338 32.88 7.25 1.17
C VAL A 338 31.98 6.36 2.01
N ARG A 339 31.05 6.97 2.75
CA ARG A 339 30.10 6.26 3.62
C ARG A 339 28.68 6.75 3.41
N VAL A 340 27.74 5.82 3.32
CA VAL A 340 26.30 6.11 3.37
C VAL A 340 25.95 6.42 4.83
N ARG A 341 25.34 7.59 5.04
CA ARG A 341 24.93 8.06 6.37
C ARG A 341 23.46 7.78 6.64
N GLU A 342 22.61 8.12 5.68
CA GLU A 342 21.17 7.87 5.76
C GLU A 342 20.57 7.75 4.36
N ILE A 343 19.46 7.01 4.26
CA ILE A 343 18.67 6.87 3.03
C ILE A 343 17.28 7.40 3.34
N LYS A 344 16.82 8.36 2.55
CA LYS A 344 15.44 8.83 2.61
C LYS A 344 14.56 7.89 1.78
N SER A 345 14.27 6.71 2.37
CA SER A 345 13.45 5.67 1.76
C SER A 345 11.95 5.81 2.05
N GLY A 346 11.53 6.78 2.87
CA GLY A 346 10.13 6.96 3.22
C GLY A 346 9.56 5.73 3.95
N ARG A 347 8.51 5.12 3.39
CA ARG A 347 7.88 3.91 3.93
C ARG A 347 8.58 2.59 3.57
N TYR A 348 9.60 2.63 2.72
CA TYR A 348 10.29 1.42 2.28
C TYR A 348 11.39 1.04 3.27
N ASP A 349 11.45 -0.26 3.58
CA ASP A 349 12.50 -0.81 4.42
C ASP A 349 13.85 -0.55 3.76
N SER A 350 14.75 0.05 4.53
CA SER A 350 16.11 0.31 4.09
C SER A 350 17.10 -0.16 5.14
N HIS A 351 18.25 -0.62 4.66
CA HIS A 351 19.35 -1.09 5.48
C HIS A 351 20.63 -0.39 5.03
N VAL A 352 21.40 0.09 6.01
CA VAL A 352 22.76 0.59 5.82
C VAL A 352 23.66 -0.29 6.69
N ASP A 353 24.69 -0.86 6.09
CA ASP A 353 25.64 -1.71 6.80
C ASP A 353 26.37 -0.91 7.91
N ALA A 354 26.87 -1.61 8.93
CA ALA A 354 27.52 -0.98 10.08
C ALA A 354 28.75 -0.14 9.72
N ASP A 355 29.42 -0.46 8.61
CA ASP A 355 30.56 0.31 8.08
C ASP A 355 30.14 1.44 7.11
N GLY A 356 28.85 1.54 6.79
CA GLY A 356 28.28 2.49 5.84
C GLY A 356 28.73 2.28 4.40
N ARG A 357 29.33 1.12 4.06
CA ARG A 357 29.85 0.89 2.69
C ARG A 357 28.89 0.14 1.78
N ALA A 358 27.86 -0.48 2.33
CA ALA A 358 26.77 -1.03 1.56
C ALA A 358 25.43 -0.56 2.12
N ALA A 359 24.46 -0.46 1.22
CA ALA A 359 23.11 -0.04 1.52
C ALA A 359 22.13 -0.80 0.63
N SER A 360 20.93 -1.05 1.12
CA SER A 360 19.86 -1.58 0.29
C SER A 360 18.50 -1.01 0.65
N VAL A 361 17.65 -0.86 -0.35
CA VAL A 361 16.24 -0.44 -0.20
C VAL A 361 15.38 -1.53 -0.81
N ASP A 362 14.41 -2.01 -0.04
CA ASP A 362 13.47 -3.01 -0.50
C ASP A 362 12.18 -2.34 -1.01
N VAL A 363 12.08 -2.23 -2.33
CA VAL A 363 11.03 -1.46 -3.02
C VAL A 363 9.78 -2.31 -3.22
N GLY A 364 9.95 -3.61 -3.52
CA GLY A 364 8.84 -4.52 -3.72
C GLY A 364 8.25 -4.50 -5.13
N GLU A 365 6.97 -4.14 -5.22
CA GLU A 365 6.25 -4.12 -6.50
C GLU A 365 6.37 -2.75 -7.16
N LEU A 366 6.55 -2.75 -8.49
CA LEU A 366 6.43 -1.55 -9.30
C LEU A 366 5.36 -1.73 -10.37
N TYR A 367 4.53 -0.70 -10.52
CA TYR A 367 3.52 -0.62 -11.57
C TYR A 367 4.13 -0.13 -12.88
N ALA A 368 3.46 -0.40 -14.00
CA ALA A 368 3.91 0.03 -15.31
C ALA A 368 4.09 1.55 -15.38
N ASP A 369 5.21 1.97 -15.97
CA ASP A 369 5.65 3.38 -16.01
C ASP A 369 5.80 4.06 -14.65
N GLU A 370 5.74 3.32 -13.56
CA GLU A 370 5.92 3.86 -12.24
C GLU A 370 7.39 4.23 -11.99
N GLU A 371 7.58 5.37 -11.35
CA GLU A 371 8.89 5.84 -10.95
C GLU A 371 9.05 5.80 -9.44
N ARG A 372 10.26 5.45 -8.99
CA ARG A 372 10.70 5.49 -7.60
C ARG A 372 11.99 6.29 -7.48
N ARG A 373 11.99 7.26 -6.57
CA ARG A 373 13.10 8.18 -6.29
C ARG A 373 13.53 8.04 -4.84
N PHE A 374 14.83 7.82 -4.62
CA PHE A 374 15.43 7.68 -3.30
C PHE A 374 16.60 8.63 -3.17
N LEU A 375 16.61 9.43 -2.10
CA LEU A 375 17.71 10.34 -1.80
C LEU A 375 18.66 9.68 -0.81
N ILE A 376 19.91 9.47 -1.22
CA ILE A 376 20.96 8.92 -0.37
C ILE A 376 21.89 10.04 0.06
N LEU A 377 22.10 10.15 1.37
CA LEU A 377 23.00 11.13 1.95
C LEU A 377 24.28 10.42 2.36
N MET A 378 25.40 10.87 1.77
CA MET A 378 26.71 10.25 1.91
C MET A 378 27.72 11.24 2.48
N ASP A 379 28.70 10.74 3.21
CA ASP A 379 29.87 11.51 3.61
C ASP A 379 30.97 11.28 2.58
N VAL A 380 31.39 12.36 1.92
CA VAL A 380 32.37 12.35 0.84
C VAL A 380 33.68 12.93 1.38
N PRO A 381 34.76 12.14 1.47
CA PRO A 381 36.03 12.57 2.06
C PRO A 381 36.77 13.56 1.15
N ARG A 382 37.85 14.15 1.66
CA ARG A 382 38.85 14.82 0.82
C ARG A 382 39.49 13.80 -0.10
N ALA A 383 39.75 14.21 -1.34
CA ALA A 383 40.42 13.36 -2.32
C ALA A 383 41.94 13.40 -2.13
N GLU A 384 42.62 12.30 -2.42
CA GLU A 384 44.10 12.25 -2.38
C GLU A 384 44.70 13.10 -3.51
N GLU A 385 45.97 13.52 -3.39
CA GLU A 385 46.59 14.46 -4.34
C GLU A 385 46.58 13.97 -5.80
N ALA A 386 46.54 12.65 -6.03
CA ALA A 386 46.50 12.04 -7.37
C ALA A 386 45.09 11.64 -7.84
N GLU A 387 44.05 11.90 -7.05
CA GLU A 387 42.68 11.47 -7.34
C GLU A 387 41.91 12.58 -8.08
N ASP A 388 41.71 12.39 -9.38
CA ASP A 388 40.93 13.31 -10.22
C ASP A 388 39.42 13.03 -10.21
N VAL A 389 39.02 11.81 -9.82
CA VAL A 389 37.62 11.37 -9.76
C VAL A 389 37.42 10.47 -8.54
N THR A 390 36.43 10.80 -7.71
CA THR A 390 36.00 9.93 -6.60
C THR A 390 34.76 9.16 -7.00
N GLY A 391 34.87 7.82 -7.07
CA GLY A 391 33.72 6.93 -7.21
C GLY A 391 32.91 6.88 -5.92
N LEU A 392 31.66 7.33 -5.96
CA LEU A 392 30.79 7.35 -4.79
C LEU A 392 30.14 5.99 -4.58
N VAL A 393 29.27 5.59 -5.50
CA VAL A 393 28.41 4.43 -5.30
C VAL A 393 28.06 3.74 -6.61
N LYS A 394 28.11 2.42 -6.60
CA LYS A 394 27.54 1.56 -7.62
C LYS A 394 26.15 1.14 -7.19
N VAL A 395 25.17 1.32 -8.09
CA VAL A 395 23.76 1.00 -7.81
C VAL A 395 23.31 -0.12 -8.74
N SER A 396 22.63 -1.11 -8.17
CA SER A 396 22.03 -2.21 -8.88
C SER A 396 20.61 -2.46 -8.39
N CYS A 397 19.74 -2.94 -9.26
CA CYS A 397 18.37 -3.32 -8.96
C CYS A 397 18.18 -4.79 -9.36
N THR A 398 17.85 -5.63 -8.39
CA THR A 398 17.45 -7.02 -8.60
C THR A 398 15.93 -7.11 -8.50
N TYR A 399 15.27 -7.78 -9.45
CA TYR A 399 13.82 -7.91 -9.44
C TYR A 399 13.36 -9.17 -10.18
N GLN A 400 12.08 -9.53 -10.02
CA GLN A 400 11.40 -10.55 -10.81
C GLN A 400 10.41 -9.89 -11.78
N ASP A 401 10.44 -10.29 -13.04
CA ASP A 401 9.46 -9.85 -14.05
C ASP A 401 8.10 -10.53 -13.79
N ALA A 402 7.04 -9.73 -13.61
CA ALA A 402 5.73 -10.25 -13.19
C ALA A 402 5.03 -11.11 -14.27
N ALA A 403 5.37 -10.93 -15.54
CA ALA A 403 4.76 -11.66 -16.65
C ALA A 403 5.45 -13.00 -16.90
N THR A 404 6.77 -13.05 -16.76
CA THR A 404 7.61 -14.23 -17.06
C THR A 404 8.04 -15.00 -15.82
N GLY A 405 8.01 -14.38 -14.65
CA GLY A 405 8.56 -14.94 -13.40
C GLY A 405 10.09 -15.06 -13.40
N GLN A 406 10.79 -14.46 -14.36
CA GLN A 406 12.25 -14.53 -14.44
C GLN A 406 12.90 -13.44 -13.59
N ALA A 407 13.94 -13.83 -12.84
CA ALA A 407 14.77 -12.88 -12.11
C ALA A 407 15.68 -12.13 -13.09
N ALA A 408 15.75 -10.81 -12.92
CA ALA A 408 16.60 -9.91 -13.69
C ALA A 408 17.42 -9.02 -12.75
N THR A 409 18.56 -8.54 -13.24
CA THR A 409 19.42 -7.60 -12.52
C THR A 409 19.86 -6.51 -13.48
N VAL A 410 19.67 -5.26 -13.09
CA VAL A 410 20.10 -4.08 -13.84
C VAL A 410 21.06 -3.28 -12.98
N SER A 411 22.19 -2.88 -13.55
CA SER A 411 23.13 -1.95 -12.92
C SER A 411 23.23 -0.68 -13.75
N VAL A 412 23.39 0.45 -13.08
CA VAL A 412 23.69 1.74 -13.70
C VAL A 412 25.19 2.03 -13.60
N ASP A 413 25.65 2.98 -14.40
CA ASP A 413 26.99 3.53 -14.29
C ASP A 413 27.27 4.06 -12.88
N ASP A 414 28.52 3.94 -12.46
CA ASP A 414 28.96 4.34 -11.13
C ASP A 414 28.75 5.84 -10.92
N ALA A 415 28.05 6.21 -9.84
CA ALA A 415 27.92 7.60 -9.47
C ALA A 415 29.29 8.09 -8.97
N ALA A 416 29.83 9.10 -9.63
CA ALA A 416 31.15 9.64 -9.34
C ALA A 416 31.12 11.18 -9.35
N VAL A 417 32.12 11.78 -8.71
CA VAL A 417 32.28 13.23 -8.63
C VAL A 417 33.69 13.60 -9.06
N GLN A 418 33.80 14.62 -9.91
CA GLN A 418 35.10 15.13 -10.34
C GLN A 418 35.78 15.92 -9.22
N ARG A 419 37.12 15.84 -9.15
CA ARG A 419 37.95 16.47 -8.11
C ARG A 419 38.92 17.50 -8.68
N PRO A 420 38.41 18.65 -9.19
CA PRO A 420 39.27 19.74 -9.61
C PRO A 420 40.02 20.36 -8.43
N VAL A 421 41.14 21.01 -8.72
CA VAL A 421 41.96 21.72 -7.73
C VAL A 421 41.19 22.90 -7.12
N GLU A 422 40.44 23.64 -7.95
CA GLU A 422 39.50 24.66 -7.53
C GLU A 422 38.11 24.31 -8.06
N ALA A 423 37.10 24.29 -7.19
CA ALA A 423 35.72 24.13 -7.64
C ALA A 423 35.19 25.47 -8.13
N THR A 424 34.72 25.51 -9.38
CA THR A 424 33.81 26.57 -9.82
C THR A 424 32.53 26.47 -8.99
N GLU A 425 31.90 27.60 -8.63
CA GLU A 425 30.54 27.58 -8.06
C GLU A 425 29.58 27.02 -9.10
N VAL A 426 29.37 25.71 -9.06
CA VAL A 426 28.40 25.02 -9.91
C VAL A 426 27.08 24.95 -9.16
N GLU A 427 26.00 25.36 -9.80
CA GLU A 427 24.66 25.22 -9.25
C GLU A 427 24.34 23.73 -8.99
N PRO A 428 23.66 23.40 -7.88
CA PRO A 428 23.31 22.03 -7.58
C PRO A 428 22.38 21.43 -8.64
N SER A 429 22.40 20.11 -8.77
CA SER A 429 21.52 19.39 -9.70
C SER A 429 20.05 19.65 -9.36
N MET A 430 19.32 20.15 -10.35
CA MET A 430 17.89 20.47 -10.24
C MET A 430 17.02 19.27 -9.82
N GLU A 431 17.33 18.07 -10.31
CA GLU A 431 16.58 16.86 -9.92
C GLU A 431 16.79 16.50 -8.44
N VAL A 432 18.01 16.69 -7.94
CA VAL A 432 18.35 16.43 -6.52
C VAL A 432 17.68 17.46 -5.63
N GLU A 433 17.67 18.74 -6.03
CA GLU A 433 17.06 19.81 -5.24
C GLU A 433 15.52 19.70 -5.20
N ARG A 434 14.90 19.35 -6.35
CA ARG A 434 13.46 19.04 -6.40
C ARG A 434 13.10 17.90 -5.45
N GLU A 435 13.89 16.83 -5.46
CA GLU A 435 13.63 15.68 -4.59
C GLU A 435 13.86 16.03 -3.10
N ARG A 436 14.89 16.81 -2.78
CA ARG A 436 15.12 17.33 -1.42
C ARG A 436 13.93 18.13 -0.91
N LEU A 437 13.39 19.02 -1.73
CA LEU A 437 12.21 19.81 -1.38
C LEU A 437 11.01 18.90 -1.13
N ARG A 438 10.79 17.90 -1.99
CA ARG A 438 9.69 16.94 -1.86
C ARG A 438 9.80 16.11 -0.58
N VAL A 439 10.97 15.57 -0.26
CA VAL A 439 11.24 14.80 0.96
C VAL A 439 11.01 15.68 2.18
N ALA A 440 11.58 16.89 2.21
CA ALA A 440 11.43 17.79 3.35
C ALA A 440 9.98 18.27 3.56
N THR A 441 9.22 18.47 2.47
CA THR A 441 7.78 18.75 2.57
C THR A 441 7.02 17.58 3.17
N THR A 442 7.34 16.36 2.74
CA THR A 442 6.71 15.14 3.26
C THR A 442 7.00 14.94 4.75
N GLU A 443 8.26 15.14 5.18
CA GLU A 443 8.64 15.06 6.60
C GLU A 443 7.88 16.09 7.46
N ASP A 444 7.76 17.32 6.98
CA ASP A 444 6.98 18.36 7.67
C ASP A 444 5.47 18.06 7.67
N MET A 445 4.95 17.43 6.61
CA MET A 445 3.55 16.98 6.59
C MET A 445 3.29 15.88 7.61
N ALA A 446 4.21 14.93 7.75
CA ALA A 446 4.13 13.88 8.77
C ALA A 446 4.19 14.48 10.18
N ALA A 447 5.13 15.40 10.43
CA ALA A 447 5.24 16.09 11.72
C ALA A 447 3.98 16.92 12.05
N ALA A 448 3.39 17.59 11.05
CA ALA A 448 2.14 18.32 11.22
C ALA A 448 0.96 17.39 11.56
N ARG A 449 0.91 16.20 10.92
CA ARG A 449 -0.08 15.16 11.22
C ARG A 449 0.08 14.64 12.65
N GLU A 450 1.30 14.33 13.08
CA GLU A 450 1.56 13.89 14.45
C GLU A 450 1.14 14.94 15.48
N ALA A 451 1.38 16.23 15.21
CA ALA A 451 0.91 17.31 16.07
C ALA A 451 -0.63 17.36 16.10
N ALA A 452 -1.30 17.26 14.95
CA ALA A 452 -2.75 17.24 14.87
C ALA A 452 -3.37 16.01 15.55
N ASP A 453 -2.75 14.82 15.46
CA ASP A 453 -3.17 13.61 16.16
C ASP A 453 -3.08 13.77 17.70
N ARG A 454 -2.17 14.61 18.20
CA ARG A 454 -2.12 15.01 19.63
C ARG A 454 -3.11 16.12 20.00
N GLY A 455 -3.90 16.62 19.05
CA GLY A 455 -4.82 17.75 19.23
C GLY A 455 -4.15 19.13 19.13
N GLU A 456 -2.87 19.19 18.74
CA GLU A 456 -2.09 20.43 18.62
C GLU A 456 -2.24 21.06 17.21
N HIS A 457 -3.47 21.30 16.78
CA HIS A 457 -3.81 21.77 15.43
C HIS A 457 -3.08 23.07 15.02
N ALA A 458 -2.91 24.00 15.98
CA ALA A 458 -2.21 25.26 15.74
C ALA A 458 -0.72 25.06 15.41
N GLU A 459 -0.09 24.06 16.02
CA GLU A 459 1.31 23.71 15.76
C GLU A 459 1.45 23.03 14.40
N GLY A 460 0.55 22.09 14.07
CA GLY A 460 0.49 21.46 12.76
C GLY A 460 0.34 22.49 11.62
N GLY A 461 -0.58 23.44 11.76
CA GLY A 461 -0.75 24.54 10.78
C GLY A 461 0.49 25.43 10.65
N ARG A 462 1.22 25.68 11.75
CA ARG A 462 2.45 26.48 11.75
C ARG A 462 3.58 25.78 10.98
N ILE A 463 3.77 24.48 11.19
CA ILE A 463 4.76 23.65 10.48
C ILE A 463 4.52 23.75 8.97
N LEU A 464 3.27 23.52 8.54
CA LEU A 464 2.90 23.55 7.12
C LEU A 464 3.05 24.93 6.48
N ARG A 465 2.62 25.99 7.16
CA ARG A 465 2.78 27.37 6.65
C ARG A 465 4.25 27.76 6.48
N ARG A 466 5.13 27.31 7.38
CA ARG A 466 6.58 27.50 7.24
C ARG A 466 7.11 26.79 6.00
N ARG A 467 6.74 25.52 5.81
CA ARG A 467 7.17 24.73 4.63
C ARG A 467 6.65 25.33 3.34
N LEU A 468 5.39 25.76 3.31
CA LEU A 468 4.76 26.37 2.14
C LEU A 468 5.49 27.65 1.72
N ALA A 469 5.95 28.46 2.69
CA ALA A 469 6.76 29.64 2.38
C ALA A 469 8.11 29.26 1.73
N ALA A 470 8.74 28.17 2.17
CA ALA A 470 9.97 27.65 1.59
C ALA A 470 9.76 27.04 0.19
N VAL A 471 8.63 26.36 -0.05
CA VAL A 471 8.24 25.87 -1.38
C VAL A 471 8.03 27.06 -2.32
N LYS A 472 7.28 28.09 -1.90
CA LYS A 472 7.05 29.31 -2.71
C LYS A 472 8.32 30.05 -3.09
N SER A 473 9.27 30.19 -2.16
CA SER A 473 10.57 30.80 -2.48
C SER A 473 11.37 29.98 -3.50
N SER A 474 11.18 28.66 -3.51
CA SER A 474 11.87 27.74 -4.43
C SER A 474 11.14 27.67 -5.79
N ALA A 475 9.82 27.68 -5.82
CA ALA A 475 9.01 27.69 -7.04
C ALA A 475 9.34 28.89 -7.95
N HIS A 476 9.58 30.06 -7.35
CA HIS A 476 10.00 31.27 -8.07
C HIS A 476 11.42 31.19 -8.66
N ALA A 477 12.28 30.33 -8.12
CA ALA A 477 13.63 30.13 -8.66
C ALA A 477 13.63 29.21 -9.90
N PHE A 478 12.61 28.36 -10.06
CA PHE A 478 12.68 27.21 -10.97
C PHE A 478 11.54 27.10 -12.01
N ASP A 479 10.49 27.95 -11.96
CA ASP A 479 9.34 27.96 -12.89
C ASP A 479 8.79 26.55 -13.19
N ASP A 480 8.59 25.78 -12.12
CA ASP A 480 8.36 24.33 -12.18
C ASP A 480 6.91 23.97 -11.85
N LEU A 481 6.24 23.28 -12.78
CA LEU A 481 4.87 22.75 -12.62
C LEU A 481 4.74 21.84 -11.39
N CYS A 482 5.79 21.10 -11.03
CA CYS A 482 5.78 20.20 -9.86
C CYS A 482 5.69 20.99 -8.54
N CYS A 483 6.26 22.18 -8.47
CA CYS A 483 6.17 23.03 -7.28
C CYS A 483 4.77 23.63 -7.14
N GLU A 484 4.11 24.01 -8.24
CA GLU A 484 2.73 24.52 -8.21
C GLU A 484 1.75 23.46 -7.69
N GLU A 485 1.87 22.20 -8.14
CA GLU A 485 1.04 21.09 -7.65
C GLU A 485 1.26 20.81 -6.15
N LEU A 486 2.53 20.83 -5.70
CA LEU A 486 2.86 20.65 -4.29
C LEU A 486 2.30 21.79 -3.42
N GLU A 487 2.32 23.03 -3.92
CA GLU A 487 1.73 24.17 -3.23
C GLU A 487 0.21 24.03 -3.05
N GLU A 488 -0.51 23.55 -4.07
CA GLU A 488 -1.95 23.30 -3.99
C GLU A 488 -2.25 22.19 -2.96
N GLU A 489 -1.52 21.08 -3.00
CA GLU A 489 -1.66 19.96 -2.05
C GLU A 489 -1.40 20.41 -0.59
N MET A 490 -0.40 21.27 -0.39
CA MET A 490 -0.11 21.85 0.91
C MET A 490 -1.20 22.82 1.40
N HIS A 491 -1.80 23.60 0.52
CA HIS A 491 -2.91 24.50 0.87
C HIS A 491 -4.13 23.73 1.36
N ASP A 492 -4.51 22.67 0.66
CA ASP A 492 -5.62 21.79 1.07
C ASP A 492 -5.31 21.17 2.43
N PHE A 493 -4.08 20.72 2.64
CA PHE A 493 -3.68 20.11 3.90
C PHE A 493 -3.72 21.09 5.08
N ILE A 494 -3.28 22.33 4.89
CA ILE A 494 -3.39 23.37 5.92
C ILE A 494 -4.86 23.56 6.33
N GLY A 495 -5.77 23.58 5.35
CA GLY A 495 -7.21 23.67 5.62
C GLY A 495 -7.71 22.55 6.52
N PHE A 496 -7.29 21.30 6.24
CA PHE A 496 -7.71 20.15 7.03
C PHE A 496 -7.08 20.09 8.43
N VAL A 497 -5.85 20.56 8.63
CA VAL A 497 -5.15 20.46 9.93
C VAL A 497 -5.63 21.50 10.93
N GLU A 498 -5.98 22.70 10.45
CA GLU A 498 -6.37 23.81 11.33
C GLU A 498 -7.78 23.64 11.93
N ASP A 499 -8.64 22.80 11.33
CA ASP A 499 -9.98 22.46 11.85
C ASP A 499 -10.03 21.02 12.40
N ASP A 500 -10.34 20.87 13.69
CA ASP A 500 -10.43 19.57 14.37
C ASP A 500 -11.47 18.61 13.76
N LYS A 501 -12.61 19.14 13.32
CA LYS A 501 -13.70 18.34 12.75
C LYS A 501 -13.36 17.86 11.35
N GLU A 502 -12.77 18.73 10.53
CA GLU A 502 -12.30 18.35 9.19
C GLU A 502 -11.09 17.40 9.27
N TYR A 503 -10.18 17.62 10.21
CA TYR A 503 -9.04 16.72 10.44
C TYR A 503 -9.50 15.30 10.76
N LYS A 504 -10.46 15.16 11.69
CA LYS A 504 -10.99 13.84 12.10
C LYS A 504 -11.79 13.12 11.02
N THR A 505 -12.49 13.86 10.15
CA THR A 505 -13.37 13.28 9.12
C THR A 505 -12.66 13.03 7.79
N LYS A 506 -11.76 13.92 7.39
CA LYS A 506 -11.10 13.91 6.07
C LYS A 506 -9.59 13.98 6.17
N GLY A 507 -9.07 14.83 7.05
CA GLY A 507 -7.63 15.10 7.18
C GLY A 507 -6.83 13.83 7.37
N ARG A 508 -7.17 12.98 8.36
CA ARG A 508 -6.43 11.72 8.60
C ARG A 508 -6.32 10.85 7.35
N ALA A 509 -7.35 10.75 6.51
CA ALA A 509 -7.35 9.92 5.30
C ALA A 509 -6.68 10.60 4.09
N CYS A 510 -6.74 11.93 3.97
CA CYS A 510 -6.19 12.67 2.82
C CYS A 510 -4.67 12.85 2.86
N ILE A 511 -4.07 12.86 4.06
CA ILE A 511 -2.63 13.10 4.26
C ILE A 511 -1.80 11.89 3.85
N LEU A 512 -2.33 10.70 4.09
CA LEU A 512 -1.57 9.47 3.99
C LEU A 512 -1.26 9.05 2.55
N PRO A 513 -2.12 9.30 1.53
CA PRO A 513 -1.71 9.20 0.13
C PRO A 513 -0.56 10.13 -0.23
N ALA A 514 -0.50 11.36 0.32
CA ALA A 514 0.60 12.29 0.11
C ALA A 514 1.90 11.79 0.74
N LEU A 515 1.82 11.22 1.96
CA LEU A 515 2.96 10.63 2.68
C LEU A 515 3.43 9.29 2.07
N ALA A 516 2.50 8.45 1.59
CA ALA A 516 2.75 7.18 0.92
C ALA A 516 3.34 7.35 -0.49
N ARG A 517 3.26 8.56 -1.06
CA ARG A 517 3.93 8.96 -2.31
C ARG A 517 5.42 9.25 -2.12
N THR A 518 6.01 9.01 -0.95
CA THR A 518 7.47 9.00 -0.75
C THR A 518 8.14 7.96 -1.66
N GLY A 519 8.57 8.43 -2.84
CA GLY A 519 9.22 7.65 -3.88
C GLY A 519 8.59 7.89 -5.25
N SER A 520 7.27 8.14 -5.34
CA SER A 520 6.58 8.29 -6.63
C SER A 520 6.65 9.72 -7.18
N SER A 521 7.04 9.89 -8.45
CA SER A 521 7.18 11.20 -9.09
C SER A 521 5.88 11.80 -9.65
N ALA A 522 4.79 11.01 -9.73
CA ALA A 522 3.56 11.43 -10.40
C ALA A 522 2.37 11.63 -9.42
N PRO A 523 1.50 12.63 -9.63
CA PRO A 523 0.18 12.71 -9.03
C PRO A 523 -0.61 11.44 -9.27
N GLY A 524 -1.32 10.97 -8.24
CA GLY A 524 -2.17 9.76 -8.34
C GLY A 524 -3.18 9.82 -9.49
N TRP A 525 -3.55 11.02 -9.94
CA TRP A 525 -4.48 11.29 -11.02
C TRP A 525 -3.81 11.16 -12.42
N ILE A 526 -2.49 11.37 -12.53
CA ILE A 526 -1.70 11.11 -13.74
C ILE A 526 -1.35 9.62 -13.84
N LEU A 527 -1.01 8.99 -12.70
CA LEU A 527 -0.89 7.53 -12.62
C LEU A 527 -2.22 6.84 -12.92
N LEU A 528 -3.37 7.42 -12.53
CA LEU A 528 -4.70 6.94 -12.90
C LEU A 528 -4.92 6.99 -14.42
N GLY A 529 -4.54 8.09 -15.09
CA GLY A 529 -4.66 8.21 -16.55
C GLY A 529 -3.79 7.21 -17.31
N LEU A 530 -2.56 6.98 -16.85
CA LEU A 530 -1.62 6.04 -17.46
C LEU A 530 -1.94 4.58 -17.12
N SER A 531 -2.26 4.27 -15.85
CA SER A 531 -2.59 2.92 -15.37
C SER A 531 -3.93 2.42 -15.91
N LEU A 532 -4.97 3.27 -16.00
CA LEU A 532 -6.25 2.86 -16.60
C LEU A 532 -6.14 2.65 -18.11
N ALA A 533 -5.35 3.49 -18.80
CA ALA A 533 -5.08 3.32 -20.22
C ALA A 533 -4.27 2.03 -20.48
N ALA A 534 -3.24 1.77 -19.68
CA ALA A 534 -2.42 0.56 -19.73
C ALA A 534 -3.21 -0.71 -19.39
N ALA A 535 -4.13 -0.63 -18.41
CA ALA A 535 -4.99 -1.74 -18.01
C ALA A 535 -6.20 -1.97 -18.95
N GLY A 536 -6.36 -1.15 -20.01
CA GLY A 536 -7.49 -1.27 -20.95
C GLY A 536 -8.86 -0.98 -20.33
N VAL A 537 -8.90 -0.31 -19.17
CA VAL A 537 -10.14 0.00 -18.43
C VAL A 537 -10.90 1.10 -19.17
N ARG A 538 -12.01 0.74 -19.83
CA ARG A 538 -12.86 1.69 -20.54
C ARG A 538 -13.72 2.49 -19.54
N LEU A 539 -13.26 3.68 -19.19
CA LEU A 539 -14.15 4.71 -18.63
C LEU A 539 -14.96 5.35 -19.77
N THR A 540 -16.26 5.53 -19.57
CA THR A 540 -17.09 6.38 -20.45
C THR A 540 -16.54 7.82 -20.46
N PRO A 541 -16.44 8.48 -21.63
CA PRO A 541 -15.73 9.75 -21.72
C PRO A 541 -16.53 10.87 -21.05
N LEU A 542 -16.09 11.35 -19.90
CA LEU A 542 -16.63 12.54 -19.25
C LEU A 542 -15.56 13.64 -19.20
N ARG A 543 -15.66 14.54 -20.18
CA ARG A 543 -15.04 15.87 -20.19
C ARG A 543 -15.49 16.66 -18.96
N GLN A 544 -14.89 16.45 -17.79
CA GLN A 544 -15.21 17.29 -16.63
C GLN A 544 -14.12 17.37 -15.55
N TRP A 545 -12.85 17.13 -15.88
CA TRP A 545 -11.75 17.27 -14.92
C TRP A 545 -11.27 18.72 -14.69
N ARG A 546 -11.67 19.70 -15.53
CA ARG A 546 -11.34 21.13 -15.30
C ARG A 546 -12.39 21.92 -14.51
N GLY A 547 -13.50 21.30 -14.14
CA GLY A 547 -14.67 21.99 -13.57
C GLY A 547 -14.78 21.95 -12.04
N TRP A 548 -14.11 21.02 -11.37
CA TRP A 548 -14.47 20.68 -9.99
C TRP A 548 -13.81 21.59 -8.93
N SER A 549 -12.55 22.01 -9.11
CA SER A 549 -11.91 23.00 -8.20
C SER A 549 -12.49 24.42 -8.31
N ARG A 550 -13.21 24.74 -9.41
CA ARG A 550 -13.85 26.05 -9.59
C ARG A 550 -15.20 26.21 -8.90
N SER A 551 -15.79 25.12 -8.39
CA SER A 551 -17.16 25.14 -7.88
C SER A 551 -17.28 25.32 -6.36
N HIS A 552 -16.19 25.15 -5.61
CA HIS A 552 -16.18 25.26 -4.14
C HIS A 552 -15.32 26.42 -3.59
N ALA A 553 -14.73 27.22 -4.47
CA ALA A 553 -14.06 28.48 -4.11
C ALA A 553 -14.59 29.64 -4.95
N SER A 554 -15.85 30.03 -4.75
CA SER A 554 -16.33 31.32 -5.27
C SER A 554 -17.40 31.95 -4.37
N SER A 555 -16.94 32.58 -3.29
CA SER A 555 -17.58 33.76 -2.71
C SER A 555 -16.52 34.69 -2.15
N GLY A 556 -15.73 35.33 -3.02
CA GLY A 556 -14.84 36.41 -2.58
C GLY A 556 -13.66 36.73 -3.49
N THR A 557 -13.89 37.65 -4.44
CA THR A 557 -12.90 38.65 -4.90
C THR A 557 -11.50 38.16 -5.35
N TRP A 558 -11.37 37.60 -6.57
CA TRP A 558 -10.05 37.48 -7.24
C TRP A 558 -10.06 37.74 -8.76
N GLN A 559 -11.02 38.51 -9.28
CA GLN A 559 -11.14 38.77 -10.73
C GLN A 559 -10.63 40.14 -11.23
N ARG A 560 -9.88 40.92 -10.43
CA ARG A 560 -9.44 42.29 -10.83
C ARG A 560 -7.94 42.53 -11.04
N ARG A 561 -7.08 41.50 -11.10
CA ARG A 561 -5.61 41.73 -11.24
C ARG A 561 -4.91 41.19 -12.49
N ARG A 562 -5.60 40.50 -13.42
CA ARG A 562 -4.96 39.94 -14.64
C ARG A 562 -5.04 40.80 -15.91
N GLN A 563 -5.58 42.03 -15.85
CA GLN A 563 -5.76 42.88 -17.04
C GLN A 563 -4.91 44.16 -17.07
N ARG A 564 -3.94 44.30 -16.16
CA ARG A 564 -2.96 45.42 -16.14
C ARG A 564 -1.53 44.90 -16.04
N ARG A 565 -1.05 44.16 -17.06
CA ARG A 565 0.40 43.88 -17.25
C ARG A 565 0.69 43.22 -18.62
N ARG A 566 0.04 43.65 -19.69
CA ARG A 566 0.50 43.46 -21.07
C ARG A 566 0.01 44.64 -21.89
N GLY A 567 0.91 45.57 -22.17
CA GLY A 567 0.62 46.77 -22.95
C GLY A 567 1.61 47.90 -22.68
N SER A 568 2.83 47.79 -23.21
CA SER A 568 3.63 48.94 -23.61
C SER A 568 4.79 48.47 -24.50
N MET A 569 4.96 49.16 -25.63
CA MET A 569 6.06 49.12 -26.62
C MET A 569 6.08 47.90 -27.56
N ALA A 570 6.14 48.03 -28.90
CA ALA A 570 6.18 49.20 -29.78
C ALA A 570 5.82 48.77 -31.22
N GLU A 571 5.20 49.72 -31.95
CA GLU A 571 5.36 50.07 -33.38
C GLU A 571 5.22 49.05 -34.53
N GLY A 572 4.50 49.47 -35.59
CA GLY A 572 4.93 49.09 -36.95
C GLY A 572 3.90 48.76 -38.04
N SER A 573 2.97 49.67 -38.34
CA SER A 573 2.49 50.00 -39.71
C SER A 573 1.68 49.02 -40.60
N SER A 574 0.71 49.63 -41.29
CA SER A 574 0.06 49.25 -42.57
C SER A 574 -1.00 48.13 -42.49
N SER A 575 -2.10 48.11 -43.24
CA SER A 575 -2.89 49.07 -44.03
C SER A 575 -4.17 48.31 -44.46
N GLN A 576 -5.17 49.01 -45.03
CA GLN A 576 -6.42 48.50 -45.69
C GLN A 576 -7.61 48.21 -44.74
N SER A 577 -8.56 49.14 -44.58
CA SER A 577 -9.69 49.51 -45.46
C SER A 577 -10.78 48.44 -45.63
N ALA A 578 -11.98 48.68 -45.10
CA ALA A 578 -13.16 49.06 -45.91
C ALA A 578 -14.51 48.87 -45.16
N ARG A 579 -15.31 49.94 -45.22
CA ARG A 579 -16.78 50.01 -45.42
C ARG A 579 -17.71 49.47 -44.31
N ALA A 580 -18.48 50.35 -43.64
CA ALA A 580 -19.78 50.94 -44.07
C ALA A 580 -20.95 49.94 -43.86
N ALA A 581 -22.15 50.24 -43.36
CA ALA A 581 -22.90 51.47 -43.10
C ALA A 581 -24.19 51.14 -42.31
N LYS A 582 -24.96 52.20 -41.97
CA LYS A 582 -26.37 52.29 -41.53
C LYS A 582 -26.54 52.21 -39.99
N GLY A 583 -26.94 53.27 -39.27
CA GLY A 583 -28.05 54.22 -39.52
C GLY A 583 -29.37 53.54 -39.09
N ASN A 584 -30.28 54.08 -38.28
CA ASN A 584 -30.58 55.45 -37.89
C ASN A 584 -31.70 55.39 -36.80
N VAL A 585 -31.86 56.49 -36.05
CA VAL A 585 -33.17 57.07 -35.60
C VAL A 585 -33.91 56.48 -34.37
N THR A 586 -33.75 57.23 -33.27
CA THR A 586 -34.75 57.82 -32.33
C THR A 586 -36.02 57.06 -31.90
N LYS A 587 -36.29 57.04 -30.59
CA LYS A 587 -37.27 57.94 -29.92
C LYS A 587 -37.36 57.72 -28.39
N ASN A 588 -37.37 58.86 -27.70
CA ASN A 588 -37.88 59.09 -26.34
C ASN A 588 -39.32 58.58 -26.17
N ILE A 589 -39.68 58.12 -24.97
CA ILE A 589 -40.66 58.77 -24.07
C ILE A 589 -40.89 57.88 -22.83
N GLU A 590 -40.85 58.54 -21.68
CA GLU A 590 -41.19 58.06 -20.34
C GLU A 590 -42.55 57.38 -20.22
N ARG A 591 -42.70 56.46 -19.27
CA ARG A 591 -43.81 56.52 -18.30
C ARG A 591 -43.61 55.64 -17.08
N HIS A 592 -43.61 56.30 -15.93
CA HIS A 592 -43.89 55.77 -14.60
C HIS A 592 -45.15 54.91 -14.52
N LYS A 593 -45.09 53.80 -13.78
CA LYS A 593 -45.92 53.43 -12.62
C LYS A 593 -45.54 52.00 -12.17
N LYS A 594 -44.97 51.84 -10.97
CA LYS A 594 -45.61 51.18 -9.81
C LYS A 594 -46.44 49.94 -10.19
N TYR A 595 -45.89 48.75 -9.98
CA TYR A 595 -46.07 47.95 -8.76
C TYR A 595 -44.92 46.96 -8.61
#